data_AF-A0A847LH97-F1
#
_entry.id   AF-A0A847LH97-F1
#
_cell.length_a   1.000
_cell.length_b   1.000
_cell.length_c   1.000
_cell.angle_alpha   90.00
_cell.angle_beta   90.00
_cell.angle_gamma   90.00
#
_symmetry.space_group_name_H-M   'P 1'
#
loop_
_entity.id
_entity.type
_entity.pdbx_description
1 polymer ?
#
loop_
_entity_poly.entity_id
_entity_poly.type
_entity_poly.pdbx_seq_one_letter_code
_entity_poly.pdbx_strand_id
1 'polypeptide(L)'
;MWPRWVRGIITLWVAFDSRNRQGLDLFWVLVLLLLGPLLLPFYLAARPLLKGESRRGGFFWNAFWNFEKLFSTLAGLATCAVFLENMMESENRDLALVKRAEIKAGSLLGVFAVVAAFVLERLGFDWFRQAFESGMPEEKGG
;
A
#
# COMPACT_ATOMS: atom_id res chain seq x y z
N MET A 1 -2.05 14.06 9.75
CA MET A 1 -0.88 13.49 10.46
C MET A 1 -1.09 12.00 10.62
N TRP A 2 -0.12 11.14 10.27
CA TRP A 2 -0.27 9.69 10.44
C TRP A 2 -0.50 9.31 11.91
N PRO A 3 -1.40 8.35 12.21
CA PRO A 3 -1.57 7.87 13.57
C PRO A 3 -0.23 7.43 14.16
N ARG A 4 0.06 7.83 15.40
CA ARG A 4 1.36 7.57 16.05
C ARG A 4 1.67 6.07 16.11
N TRP A 5 0.65 5.24 16.30
CA TRP A 5 0.78 3.78 16.35
C TRP A 5 1.17 3.17 14.99
N VAL A 6 0.58 3.64 13.88
CA VAL A 6 0.96 3.21 12.51
C VAL A 6 2.43 3.50 12.28
N ARG A 7 2.87 4.70 12.67
CA ARG A 7 4.27 5.10 12.54
C ARG A 7 5.18 4.21 13.37
N GLY A 8 4.82 3.94 14.62
CA GLY A 8 5.57 3.04 15.51
C GLY A 8 5.72 1.64 14.92
N ILE A 9 4.62 1.04 14.47
CA ILE A 9 4.63 -0.31 13.89
C ILE A 9 5.50 -0.37 12.64
N ILE A 10 5.35 0.57 11.70
CA ILE A 10 6.13 0.59 10.46
C ILE A 10 7.61 0.83 10.75
N THR A 11 7.92 1.69 11.72
CA THR A 11 9.31 1.95 12.13
C THR A 11 9.94 0.70 12.74
N LEU A 12 9.25 0.01 13.64
CA LEU A 12 9.72 -1.25 14.24
C LEU A 12 9.91 -2.34 13.18
N TRP A 13 8.98 -2.42 12.23
CA TRP A 13 9.09 -3.35 11.11
C TRP A 13 10.33 -3.06 10.25
N VAL A 14 10.60 -1.79 9.93
CA VAL A 14 11.82 -1.41 9.18
C VAL A 14 13.09 -1.69 9.97
N ALA A 15 13.10 -1.42 11.28
CA ALA A 15 14.25 -1.76 12.13
C ALA A 15 14.55 -3.27 12.10
N PHE A 16 13.51 -4.11 12.11
CA PHE A 16 13.65 -5.56 12.02
C PHE A 16 14.05 -6.03 10.61
N ASP A 17 13.39 -5.54 9.56
CA ASP A 17 13.69 -5.89 8.16
C ASP A 17 15.13 -5.50 7.79
N SER A 18 15.56 -4.30 8.18
CA SER A 18 16.91 -3.83 7.95
C SER A 18 17.94 -4.70 8.68
N ARG A 19 17.70 -4.99 9.97
CA ARG A 19 18.59 -5.84 10.78
C ARG A 19 18.81 -7.22 10.17
N ASN A 20 17.78 -7.80 9.53
CA ASN A 20 17.87 -9.11 8.91
C ASN A 20 18.62 -9.12 7.56
N ARG A 21 18.87 -7.94 6.95
CA ARG A 21 19.48 -7.82 5.62
C ARG A 21 20.99 -7.62 5.70
N GLN A 22 21.44 -6.46 6.17
CA GLN A 22 22.88 -6.12 6.28
C GLN A 22 23.23 -5.42 7.61
N GLY A 23 22.33 -5.48 8.59
CA GLY A 23 22.47 -4.77 9.86
C GLY A 23 21.48 -3.61 9.98
N LEU A 24 21.40 -3.03 11.18
CA LEU A 24 20.38 -2.04 11.51
C LEU A 24 20.72 -0.67 10.89
N ASP A 25 19.94 -0.26 9.89
CA ASP A 25 20.06 1.02 9.21
C ASP A 25 19.31 2.10 10.01
N LEU A 26 20.07 2.77 10.89
CA LEU A 26 19.55 3.85 11.72
C LEU A 26 19.01 5.02 10.89
N PHE A 27 19.52 5.25 9.68
CA PHE A 27 19.04 6.33 8.83
C PHE A 27 17.57 6.09 8.44
N TRP A 28 17.25 4.92 7.89
CA TRP A 28 15.86 4.63 7.49
C TRP A 28 14.89 4.52 8.67
N VAL A 29 15.34 3.99 9.80
CA VAL A 29 14.56 3.95 11.04
C VAL A 29 14.20 5.37 11.51
N LEU A 30 15.16 6.29 11.56
CA LEU A 30 14.92 7.67 11.97
C LEU A 30 14.07 8.42 10.94
N VAL A 31 14.33 8.24 9.65
CA VAL A 31 13.57 8.86 8.56
C VAL A 31 12.08 8.50 8.67
N LEU A 32 11.74 7.22 8.86
CA LEU A 32 10.35 6.80 9.01
C LEU A 32 9.72 7.21 10.34
N LEU A 33 10.51 7.24 11.43
CA LEU A 33 10.03 7.68 12.74
C LEU A 33 9.68 9.17 12.74
N LEU A 34 10.44 10.00 12.03
CA LEU A 34 10.26 11.46 12.01
C LEU A 34 9.30 11.92 10.91
N LEU A 35 9.51 11.43 9.68
CA LEU A 35 8.79 11.90 8.49
C LEU A 35 7.59 11.02 8.13
N GLY A 36 7.55 9.80 8.64
CA GLY A 36 6.39 8.92 8.54
C GLY A 36 6.41 7.94 7.36
N PRO A 37 5.37 7.10 7.26
CA PRO A 37 5.34 5.93 6.38
C PRO A 37 5.26 6.22 4.88
N LEU A 38 5.05 7.48 4.47
CA LEU A 38 5.13 7.89 3.06
C LEU A 38 6.52 7.65 2.46
N LEU A 39 7.56 7.52 3.29
CA LEU A 39 8.92 7.24 2.83
C LEU A 39 9.23 5.73 2.75
N LEU A 40 8.28 4.87 3.13
CA LEU A 40 8.44 3.42 3.05
C LEU A 40 8.75 2.94 1.62
N PRO A 41 8.14 3.48 0.56
CA PRO A 41 8.49 3.09 -0.82
C PRO A 41 9.96 3.34 -1.17
N PHE A 42 10.56 4.42 -0.66
CA PHE A 42 11.98 4.70 -0.86
C PHE A 42 12.86 3.71 -0.09
N TYR A 43 12.49 3.38 1.16
CA TYR A 43 13.18 2.33 1.90
C TYR A 43 13.16 0.99 1.13
N LEU A 44 11.99 0.57 0.65
CA LEU A 44 11.85 -0.68 -0.13
C LEU A 44 12.65 -0.65 -1.44
N ALA A 45 12.78 0.53 -2.06
CA ALA A 45 13.58 0.72 -3.26
C ALA A 45 15.09 0.75 -2.99
N ALA A 46 15.54 1.21 -1.81
CA ALA A 46 16.95 1.31 -1.45
C ALA A 46 17.50 0.08 -0.71
N ARG A 47 16.64 -0.71 -0.05
CA ARG A 47 17.10 -1.76 0.87
C ARG A 47 17.97 -2.80 0.14
N PRO A 48 18.97 -3.38 0.84
CA PRO A 48 19.74 -4.51 0.32
C PRO A 48 18.84 -5.71 0.07
N LEU A 49 19.11 -6.46 -1.00
CA LEU A 49 18.39 -7.67 -1.34
C LEU A 49 18.88 -8.86 -0.51
N LEU A 50 17.96 -9.73 -0.08
CA LEU A 50 18.31 -11.01 0.53
C LEU A 50 18.73 -12.03 -0.54
N LYS A 51 19.39 -13.11 -0.13
CA LYS A 51 19.71 -14.24 -1.01
C LYS A 51 18.45 -14.78 -1.69
N GLY A 52 18.47 -14.83 -3.01
CA GLY A 52 17.34 -15.27 -3.83
C GLY A 52 16.31 -14.18 -4.15
N GLU A 53 16.43 -12.97 -3.58
CA GLU A 53 15.69 -11.81 -4.06
C GLU A 53 16.38 -11.24 -5.31
N SER A 54 15.58 -10.81 -6.28
CA SER A 54 16.04 -10.02 -7.42
C SER A 54 15.22 -8.75 -7.57
N ARG A 55 15.85 -7.73 -8.15
CA ARG A 55 15.25 -6.43 -8.43
C ARG A 55 15.63 -6.01 -9.84
N ARG A 56 14.65 -5.50 -10.60
CA ARG A 56 14.88 -4.97 -11.95
C ARG A 56 14.70 -3.46 -11.97
N GLY A 57 15.46 -2.80 -12.83
CA GLY A 57 15.42 -1.35 -12.98
C GLY A 57 16.11 -0.59 -11.85
N GLY A 58 16.09 0.75 -11.95
CA GLY A 58 16.78 1.63 -11.00
C GLY A 58 15.98 1.94 -9.73
N PHE A 59 16.60 2.72 -8.83
CA PHE A 59 15.97 3.17 -7.58
C PHE A 59 14.62 3.87 -7.80
N PHE A 60 14.56 4.87 -8.69
CA PHE A 60 13.32 5.63 -8.95
C PHE A 60 12.20 4.76 -9.53
N TRP A 61 12.54 3.80 -10.40
CA TRP A 61 11.58 2.85 -10.95
C TRP A 61 10.97 1.98 -9.85
N ASN A 62 11.82 1.42 -8.98
CA ASN A 62 11.35 0.63 -7.85
C ASN A 62 10.58 1.47 -6.83
N ALA A 63 10.98 2.72 -6.59
CA ALA A 63 10.25 3.62 -5.71
C ALA A 63 8.84 3.88 -6.25
N PHE A 64 8.70 4.17 -7.55
CA PHE A 64 7.41 4.36 -8.22
C PHE A 64 6.48 3.17 -8.03
N TRP A 65 6.98 1.95 -8.23
CA TRP A 65 6.17 0.74 -8.03
C TRP A 65 5.78 0.48 -6.58
N ASN A 66 6.64 0.82 -5.64
CA ASN A 66 6.28 0.72 -4.24
C ASN A 66 5.30 1.83 -3.82
N PHE A 67 5.33 3.00 -4.48
CA PHE A 67 4.32 4.05 -4.29
C PHE A 67 2.96 3.62 -4.81
N GLU A 68 2.89 3.05 -6.02
CA GLU A 68 1.65 2.47 -6.55
C GLU A 68 1.05 1.51 -5.52
N LYS A 69 1.83 0.54 -5.04
CA LYS A 69 1.37 -0.44 -4.05
C LYS A 69 0.85 0.23 -2.78
N LEU A 70 1.57 1.21 -2.26
CA LEU A 70 1.16 1.97 -1.08
C LEU A 70 -0.19 2.66 -1.31
N PHE A 71 -0.35 3.38 -2.43
CA PHE A 71 -1.58 4.10 -2.73
C PHE A 71 -2.76 3.17 -2.95
N SER A 72 -2.59 2.07 -3.68
CA SER A 72 -3.71 1.14 -3.88
C SER A 72 -4.08 0.42 -2.57
N THR A 73 -3.11 0.14 -1.67
CA THR A 73 -3.43 -0.34 -0.30
C THR A 73 -4.21 0.70 0.51
N LEU A 74 -3.82 1.97 0.46
CA LEU A 74 -4.54 3.06 1.14
C LEU A 74 -5.95 3.25 0.57
N ALA A 75 -6.13 3.13 -0.75
CA ALA A 75 -7.43 3.18 -1.40
C ALA A 75 -8.33 2.01 -0.95
N GLY A 76 -7.77 0.80 -0.83
CA GLY A 76 -8.47 -0.35 -0.27
C GLY A 76 -8.91 -0.12 1.18
N LEU A 77 -8.02 0.40 2.03
CA LEU A 77 -8.37 0.75 3.42
C LEU A 77 -9.46 1.83 3.50
N ALA A 78 -9.37 2.86 2.65
CA ALA A 78 -10.39 3.91 2.58
C ALA A 78 -11.76 3.35 2.15
N THR A 79 -11.76 2.41 1.19
CA THR A 79 -12.97 1.72 0.73
C THR A 79 -13.61 0.93 1.87
N CYS A 80 -12.82 0.16 2.62
CA CYS A 80 -13.30 -0.54 3.80
C CYS A 80 -13.87 0.41 4.86
N ALA A 81 -13.19 1.53 5.11
CA ALA A 81 -13.64 2.52 6.10
C ALA A 81 -15.00 3.12 5.71
N VAL A 82 -15.15 3.58 4.48
CA VAL A 82 -16.41 4.15 3.97
C VAL A 82 -17.52 3.10 3.95
N PHE A 83 -17.21 1.86 3.56
CA PHE A 83 -18.20 0.77 3.60
C PHE A 83 -18.71 0.52 5.02
N LEU A 84 -17.81 0.43 6.00
CA LEU A 84 -18.18 0.20 7.40
C LEU A 84 -19.00 1.37 7.96
N GLU A 85 -18.61 2.61 7.68
CA GLU A 85 -19.35 3.81 8.07
C GLU A 85 -20.77 3.79 7.51
N ASN A 86 -20.93 3.48 6.23
CA ASN A 86 -22.25 3.38 5.62
C ASN A 86 -23.09 2.22 6.18
N MET A 87 -22.47 1.07 6.48
CA MET A 87 -23.18 -0.05 7.12
C MET A 87 -23.69 0.35 8.50
N MET A 88 -22.88 1.04 9.30
CA MET A 88 -23.28 1.54 10.62
C MET A 88 -24.42 2.56 10.50
N GLU A 89 -24.33 3.51 9.56
CA GLU A 89 -25.39 4.49 9.33
C GLU A 89 -26.70 3.82 8.89
N SER A 90 -26.63 2.72 8.13
CA SER A 90 -27.82 1.99 7.70
C SER A 90 -28.62 1.35 8.83
N GLU A 91 -28.04 1.20 10.03
CA GLU A 91 -28.74 0.71 11.22
C GLU A 91 -29.46 1.81 11.99
N ASN A 92 -29.18 3.09 11.68
CA ASN A 92 -29.80 4.23 12.34
C ASN A 92 -31.34 4.20 12.15
N ARG A 93 -32.07 4.12 13.28
CA ARG A 93 -33.53 3.98 13.29
C ARG A 93 -34.28 5.25 12.91
N ASP A 94 -33.60 6.38 12.95
CA ASP A 94 -34.15 7.69 12.61
C ASP A 94 -34.31 7.87 11.09
N LEU A 95 -33.66 7.04 10.28
CA LEU A 95 -33.76 7.07 8.83
C LEU A 95 -34.98 6.31 8.31
N ALA A 96 -35.58 6.80 7.22
CA ALA A 96 -36.63 6.07 6.51
C ALA A 96 -36.13 4.68 6.04
N LEU A 97 -37.02 3.68 6.01
CA LEU A 97 -36.68 2.31 5.57
C LEU A 97 -36.05 2.28 4.17
N VAL A 98 -36.58 3.09 3.25
CA VAL A 98 -36.07 3.21 1.87
C VAL A 98 -34.62 3.70 1.87
N LYS A 99 -34.34 4.77 2.63
CA LYS A 99 -32.99 5.35 2.73
C LYS A 99 -31.97 4.36 3.30
N ARG A 100 -32.37 3.51 4.26
CA ARG A 100 -31.51 2.44 4.78
C ARG A 100 -31.20 1.37 3.75
N ALA A 101 -32.20 0.95 2.96
CA ALA A 101 -32.02 0.01 1.87
C ALA A 101 -31.11 0.59 0.77
N GLU A 102 -31.29 1.87 0.43
CA GLU A 102 -30.44 2.60 -0.51
C GLU A 102 -28.98 2.67 -0.06
N ILE A 103 -28.73 3.01 1.21
CA ILE A 103 -27.36 3.04 1.77
C ILE A 103 -26.71 1.66 1.66
N LYS A 104 -27.43 0.59 2.00
CA LYS A 104 -26.92 -0.78 1.89
C LYS A 104 -26.60 -1.17 0.45
N ALA A 105 -27.54 -0.97 -0.47
CA ALA A 105 -27.37 -1.29 -1.87
C ALA A 105 -26.25 -0.47 -2.53
N GLY A 106 -26.23 0.84 -2.28
CA GLY A 106 -25.22 1.76 -2.82
C GLY A 106 -23.82 1.44 -2.30
N SER A 107 -23.69 1.05 -1.03
CA SER A 107 -22.38 0.69 -0.46
C SER A 107 -21.86 -0.63 -1.02
N LEU A 108 -22.73 -1.64 -1.19
CA LEU A 108 -22.34 -2.90 -1.82
C LEU A 108 -21.91 -2.67 -3.28
N LEU A 109 -22.71 -1.93 -4.06
CA LEU A 109 -22.36 -1.58 -5.43
C LEU A 109 -21.06 -0.78 -5.50
N GLY A 110 -20.86 0.17 -4.58
CA GLY A 110 -19.63 0.95 -4.49
C GLY A 110 -18.40 0.08 -4.24
N VAL A 111 -18.47 -0.87 -3.29
CA VAL A 111 -17.38 -1.82 -3.05
C VAL A 111 -17.11 -2.67 -4.29
N PHE A 112 -18.15 -3.21 -4.94
CA PHE A 112 -17.96 -3.98 -6.18
C PHE A 112 -17.29 -3.16 -7.28
N ALA A 113 -17.70 -1.91 -7.47
CA ALA A 113 -17.11 -1.02 -8.46
C ALA A 113 -15.63 -0.73 -8.16
N VAL A 114 -15.28 -0.48 -6.89
CA VAL A 114 -13.88 -0.26 -6.50
C VAL A 114 -13.05 -1.52 -6.63
N VAL A 115 -13.56 -2.70 -6.26
CA VAL A 115 -12.85 -3.97 -6.45
C VAL A 115 -12.61 -4.23 -7.94
N ALA A 116 -13.60 -3.99 -8.79
CA ALA A 116 -13.44 -4.11 -10.24
C ALA A 116 -12.37 -3.14 -10.77
N ALA A 117 -12.41 -1.88 -10.33
CA ALA A 117 -11.40 -0.88 -10.70
C ALA A 117 -10.00 -1.29 -10.24
N PHE A 118 -9.86 -1.80 -9.02
CA PHE A 118 -8.59 -2.27 -8.47
C PHE A 118 -8.03 -3.46 -9.26
N VAL A 119 -8.87 -4.42 -9.66
CA VAL A 119 -8.44 -5.54 -10.51
C VAL A 119 -7.94 -5.03 -11.86
N LEU A 120 -8.68 -4.12 -12.50
CA LEU A 120 -8.28 -3.52 -13.78
C LEU A 120 -6.97 -2.73 -13.66
N GLU A 121 -6.83 -1.94 -12.59
CA GLU A 121 -5.61 -1.21 -12.24
C GLU A 121 -4.43 -2.18 -12.12
N ARG A 122 -4.56 -3.27 -11.35
CA ARG A 122 -3.50 -4.26 -11.15
C ARG A 122 -3.07 -4.92 -12.45
N LEU A 123 -4.02 -5.36 -13.26
CA LEU A 123 -3.73 -5.97 -14.56
C LEU A 123 -3.00 -4.98 -15.49
N GLY A 124 -3.44 -3.73 -15.53
CA GLY A 124 -2.82 -2.69 -16.34
C GLY A 124 -1.39 -2.37 -15.91
N PHE A 125 -1.17 -2.19 -14.61
CA PHE A 125 0.16 -1.89 -14.07
C PHE A 125 1.12 -3.07 -14.18
N ASP A 126 0.68 -4.31 -13.93
CA ASP A 126 1.54 -5.49 -14.08
C ASP A 126 1.96 -5.69 -15.53
N TRP A 127 1.03 -5.51 -16.47
CA TRP A 127 1.34 -5.54 -17.90
C TRP A 127 2.35 -4.45 -18.28
N PHE A 128 2.11 -3.21 -17.87
CA PHE A 128 3.01 -2.09 -18.14
C PHE A 128 4.39 -2.34 -17.53
N ARG A 129 4.45 -2.83 -16.30
CA ARG A 129 5.69 -3.14 -15.59
C ARG A 129 6.50 -4.20 -16.33
N GLN A 130 5.87 -5.30 -16.74
CA GLN A 130 6.53 -6.37 -17.47
C GLN A 130 7.08 -5.90 -18.82
N ALA A 131 6.31 -5.07 -19.55
CA ALA A 131 6.74 -4.52 -20.82
C ALA A 131 8.04 -3.70 -20.68
N PHE A 132 8.12 -2.83 -19.65
CA PHE A 132 9.29 -2.00 -19.41
C PHE A 132 10.48 -2.75 -18.77
N GLU A 133 10.22 -3.69 -17.85
CA GLU A 133 11.28 -4.43 -17.15
C GLU A 133 11.98 -5.49 -18.02
N SER A 134 11.38 -5.87 -19.16
CA SER A 134 11.95 -6.88 -20.07
C SER A 134 13.34 -6.52 -20.60
N GLY A 135 13.67 -5.22 -20.69
CA GLY A 135 14.97 -4.72 -21.15
C GLY A 135 15.87 -4.11 -20.07
N MET A 136 15.47 -4.18 -18.79
CA MET A 136 16.21 -3.54 -17.70
C MET A 136 17.24 -4.47 -17.05
N PRO A 137 18.35 -3.93 -16.52
CA PRO A 137 19.32 -4.72 -15.76
C PRO A 137 18.68 -5.33 -14.52
N GLU A 138 19.11 -6.55 -14.20
CA GLU A 138 18.67 -7.32 -13.03
C GLU A 138 19.77 -7.33 -11.98
N GLU A 139 19.46 -6.82 -10.80
CA GLU A 139 20.28 -6.91 -9.59
C GLU A 139 19.84 -8.13 -8.78
N LYS A 140 20.80 -8.94 -8.34
CA LYS A 140 20.54 -10.14 -7.53
C LYS A 140 21.16 -9.99 -6.14
N GLY A 141 20.44 -10.45 -5.12
CA GLY A 141 20.99 -10.53 -3.76
C GLY A 141 22.16 -11.51 -3.67
N GLY A 142 23.24 -11.08 -3.03
CA GLY A 142 24.47 -11.86 -2.80
C GLY A 142 24.42 -12.79 -1.59
#